data_AF-X8CTQ2-F1
#
_entry.id   AF-X8CTQ2-F1
#
_cell.length_a   1.000
_cell.length_b   1.000
_cell.length_c   1.000
_cell.angle_alpha   90.00
_cell.angle_beta   90.00
_cell.angle_gamma   90.00
#
_symmetry.space_group_name_H-M   'P 1'
#
loop_
_entity.id
_entity.type
_entity.pdbx_description
1 polymer ?
#
loop_
_entity_poly.entity_id
_entity_poly.type
_entity_poly.pdbx_seq_one_letter_code
_entity_poly.pdbx_strand_id
1 'polypeptide(L)' 'MAMVELAEEPDTRLISNVVDVSPDEIHVGMAVEVFFEDWTALSGEEDSRVWLPLFRPVKN' A
#
# COMPACT_ATOMS: atom_id res chain seq x y z
N MET A 1 -2.22 6.30 -7.03
CA MET A 1 -1.98 6.65 -5.62
C MET A 1 -3.31 7.00 -4.97
N ALA A 2 -3.52 6.63 -3.71
CA ALA A 2 -4.76 6.80 -2.97
C ALA A 2 -4.50 7.27 -1.53
N MET A 3 -5.54 7.83 -0.90
CA MET A 3 -5.59 8.09 0.54
C MET A 3 -6.33 6.93 1.20
N VAL A 4 -5.66 6.14 2.03
CA VAL A 4 -6.21 4.95 2.69
C VAL A 4 -6.42 5.26 4.17
N GLU A 5 -7.66 5.13 4.64
CA GLU A 5 -8.00 5.24 6.06
C GLU A 5 -7.81 3.88 6.76
N LEU A 6 -7.17 3.88 7.93
CA LEU A 6 -6.90 2.65 8.67
C LEU A 6 -8.14 2.17 9.44
N ALA A 7 -8.48 0.89 9.31
CA ALA A 7 -9.65 0.33 10.00
C ALA A 7 -9.49 0.29 11.53
N GLU A 8 -8.26 0.15 12.02
CA GLU A 8 -7.92 0.11 13.45
C GLU A 8 -7.87 1.49 14.11
N GLU A 9 -7.66 2.54 13.32
CA GLU A 9 -7.57 3.92 13.79
C GLU A 9 -8.34 4.85 12.83
N PRO A 10 -9.66 4.98 13.03
CA PRO A 10 -10.47 5.96 12.32
C PRO A 10 -9.84 7.36 12.48
N ASP A 11 -9.83 8.15 11.40
CA ASP A 11 -9.14 9.46 11.26
C ASP A 11 -7.64 9.41 10.89
N THR A 12 -6.95 8.26 11.01
CA THR A 12 -5.58 8.11 10.49
C THR A 12 -5.60 7.71 9.02
N ARG A 13 -4.90 8.48 8.17
CA ARG A 13 -4.84 8.25 6.72
C ARG A 13 -3.41 8.20 6.20
N LEU A 14 -3.15 7.25 5.31
CA LEU A 14 -1.89 7.07 4.61
C LEU A 14 -2.04 7.38 3.12
N ILE A 15 -1.08 8.12 2.57
CA ILE A 15 -0.95 8.29 1.13
C ILE A 15 -0.01 7.20 0.62
N SER A 16 -0.54 6.22 -0.12
CA SER A 16 0.25 5.14 -0.71
C SER A 16 -0.40 4.63 -2.01
N ASN A 17 0.24 3.68 -2.67
CA ASN A 17 -0.30 3.03 -3.86
C ASN A 17 -1.19 1.84 -3.47
N VAL A 18 -2.30 1.71 -4.20
CA VAL A 18 -3.08 0.47 -4.25
C VAL A 18 -2.64 -0.27 -5.52
N VAL A 19 -2.19 -1.50 -5.36
CA VAL A 19 -1.69 -2.39 -6.41
C VAL A 19 -2.55 -3.64 -6.50
N ASP A 20 -2.26 -4.52 -7.46
CA ASP A 20 -3.02 -5.76 -7.74
C ASP A 20 -4.52 -5.52 -8.04
N VAL A 21 -4.86 -4.37 -8.62
CA VAL A 21 -6.23 -4.00 -9.03
C VAL A 21 -6.19 -3.23 -10.34
N SER A 22 -7.16 -3.47 -11.23
CA SER A 22 -7.31 -2.69 -12.45
C SER A 22 -7.77 -1.25 -12.13
N PRO A 23 -7.28 -0.22 -12.83
CA PRO A 23 -7.77 1.15 -12.68
C PRO A 23 -9.28 1.32 -12.92
N ASP A 24 -9.91 0.43 -13.69
CA ASP A 24 -11.36 0.47 -13.95
C ASP A 24 -12.18 -0.18 -12.83
N GLU A 25 -11.53 -0.95 -11.95
CA GLU A 25 -12.16 -1.68 -10.84
C GLU A 25 -11.99 -0.95 -9.51
N ILE A 26 -11.02 -0.04 -9.40
CA ILE A 26 -10.75 0.71 -8.17
C ILE A 26 -11.83 1.76 -7.92
N HIS A 27 -12.32 1.84 -6.68
CA HIS A 27 -13.33 2.82 -6.28
C HIS A 27 -13.17 3.23 -4.81
N VAL A 28 -13.74 4.38 -4.45
CA VAL A 28 -13.79 4.85 -3.05
C VAL A 28 -14.59 3.86 -2.20
N GLY A 29 -14.12 3.61 -0.98
CA GLY A 29 -14.74 2.66 -0.04
C GLY A 29 -14.38 1.18 -0.30
N MET A 30 -13.51 0.89 -1.28
CA MET A 30 -12.97 -0.45 -1.47
C MET A 30 -12.12 -0.88 -0.27
N ALA A 31 -12.39 -2.07 0.26
CA ALA A 31 -11.58 -2.66 1.32
C ALA A 31 -10.21 -3.09 0.79
N VAL A 32 -9.16 -2.68 1.50
CA VAL A 32 -7.76 -2.98 1.16
C VAL A 32 -6.99 -3.48 2.38
N GLU A 33 -5.97 -4.29 2.13
CA GLU A 33 -5.00 -4.73 3.13
C GLU A 33 -3.61 -4.19 2.80
N VAL A 34 -2.79 -3.96 3.83
CA VAL A 34 -1.40 -3.55 3.69
C VAL A 34 -0.49 -4.76 3.56
N PHE A 35 0.52 -4.64 2.71
CA PHE A 35 1.70 -5.51 2.70
C PHE A 35 2.96 -4.66 2.53
N PHE A 36 4.11 -5.22 2.89
CA PHE A 36 5.38 -4.51 2.82
C PHE A 36 6.24 -5.11 1.72
N GLU A 37 6.61 -4.27 0.75
CA GLU A 37 7.53 -4.65 -0.31
C GLU A 37 8.97 -4.33 0.10
N ASP A 38 9.88 -5.26 -0.18
CA ASP A 38 11.30 -5.11 0.11
C ASP A 38 12.01 -4.36 -1.02
N TRP A 39 12.48 -3.14 -0.74
CA TRP A 39 13.15 -2.26 -1.70
C TRP A 39 14.67 -2.18 -1.44
N THR A 40 15.30 -3.28 -0.99
CA THR A 40 16.76 -3.36 -0.71
C THR A 40 17.68 -2.98 -1.89
N ALA A 41 17.23 -3.10 -3.14
CA ALA A 41 18.12 -3.05 -4.30
C ALA A 41 18.19 -1.70 -5.04
N LEU A 42 17.43 -0.67 -4.64
CA LEU A 42 17.28 0.55 -5.45
C LEU A 42 18.47 1.53 -5.35
N SER A 43 19.31 1.41 -4.33
CA SER A 43 20.41 2.37 -4.05
C SER A 43 21.82 1.75 -4.08
N GLY A 44 21.95 0.45 -4.34
CA GLY A 44 23.25 -0.22 -4.51
C GLY A 44 24.12 -0.37 -3.26
N GLU A 45 23.67 0.12 -2.10
CA GLU A 45 24.35 0.00 -0.81
C GLU A 45 23.65 -1.03 0.10
N GLU A 46 24.40 -1.92 0.75
CA GLU A 46 23.86 -2.99 1.62
C GLU A 46 22.95 -2.47 2.76
N ASP A 47 23.21 -1.25 3.26
CA ASP A 47 22.44 -0.62 4.34
C ASP A 47 21.19 0.14 3.83
N SER A 48 20.89 0.08 2.54
CA SER A 48 19.81 0.87 1.94
C SER A 48 18.44 0.17 1.87
N ARG A 49 18.27 -0.88 2.69
CA ARG A 49 17.01 -1.62 2.79
C ARG A 49 15.88 -0.78 3.37
N VAL A 50 14.85 -0.58 2.55
CA VAL A 50 13.60 0.05 2.94
C VAL A 50 12.45 -0.93 2.71
N TRP A 51 11.52 -0.98 3.65
CA TRP A 51 10.26 -1.69 3.50
C TRP A 51 9.16 -0.68 3.17
N LEU A 52 8.60 -0.78 1.97
CA LEU A 52 7.59 0.15 1.49
C LEU A 52 6.18 -0.43 1.76
N PRO A 53 5.33 0.25 2.54
CA PRO A 53 3.94 -0.18 2.70
C PRO A 53 3.14 0.11 1.45
N LEU A 54 2.57 -0.94 0.85
CA LEU A 54 1.65 -0.89 -0.28
C LEU A 54 0.33 -1.51 0.11
N PHE A 55 -0.74 -1.14 -0.59
CA PHE A 55 -2.08 -1.67 -0.35
C PHE A 55 -2.55 -2.49 -1.53
N ARG A 56 -3.41 -3.48 -1.30
CA ARG A 56 -4.09 -4.24 -2.34
C ARG A 56 -5.51 -4.61 -1.90
N PRO A 57 -6.44 -4.94 -2.81
CA PRO A 57 -7.76 -5.41 -2.42
C PRO A 57 -7.68 -6.64 -1.52
N VAL A 58 -8.56 -6.71 -0.52
CA VAL A 58 -8.70 -7.91 0.31
C VAL A 58 -9.18 -9.06 -0.58
N LYS A 59 -8.49 -10.20 -0.51
CA LYS A 59 -8.96 -11.43 -1.19
C LYS A 59 -10.06 -12.06 -0.33
N ASN A 60 -11.25 -12.22 -0.92
CA ASN A 60 -12.35 -12.97 -0.32
C ASN A 60 -12.01 -14.46 -0.17
#